data_AF-A0A7R9LJA0-F1
#
_entry.id   AF-A0A7R9LJA0-F1
#
_cell.length_a   1.000
_cell.length_b   1.000
_cell.length_c   1.000
_cell.angle_alpha   90.00
_cell.angle_beta   90.00
_cell.angle_gamma   90.00
#
_symmetry.space_group_name_H-M   'P 1'
#
loop_
_entity.id
_entity.type
_entity.pdbx_description
1 polymer ?
#
loop_
_entity_poly.entity_id
_entity_poly.type
_entity_poly.pdbx_seq_one_letter_code
_entity_poly.pdbx_strand_id
1 'polypeptide(L)'
;MVSGNVTPGQLLAIMGPSGGGKTTLLNALTGRNMSKMSVTGDVLINGRPVNGRTLASISSYIQQNDLFHPLLTVREHLMFQVF
;
A
#
# COMPACT_ATOMS: atom_id res chain seq x y z
N MET A 1 -1.88 12.64 -14.77
CA MET A 1 -2.58 13.10 -13.56
C MET A 1 -3.60 12.03 -13.21
N VAL A 2 -3.66 11.60 -11.94
CA VAL A 2 -4.56 10.53 -11.48
C VAL A 2 -5.34 11.07 -10.29
N SER A 3 -6.64 10.80 -10.25
CA SER A 3 -7.52 11.12 -9.11
C SER A 3 -8.43 9.94 -8.83
N GLY A 4 -8.88 9.82 -7.58
CA GLY A 4 -9.76 8.75 -7.14
C GLY A 4 -10.25 8.97 -5.72
N ASN A 5 -11.35 8.33 -5.36
CA ASN A 5 -11.92 8.33 -4.02
C ASN A 5 -12.48 6.94 -3.73
N VAL A 6 -12.44 6.53 -2.47
CA VAL A 6 -13.04 5.29 -1.99
C VAL A 6 -13.72 5.58 -0.66
N THR A 7 -14.95 5.11 -0.48
CA THR A 7 -15.66 5.24 0.79
C THR A 7 -15.55 3.95 1.61
N PRO A 8 -15.73 4.01 2.95
CA PRO A 8 -15.78 2.80 3.76
C PRO A 8 -16.77 1.76 3.21
N GLY A 9 -16.36 0.49 3.22
CA GLY A 9 -17.16 -0.63 2.71
C GLY A 9 -17.06 -0.88 1.19
N GLN A 10 -16.29 -0.05 0.46
CA GLN A 10 -16.08 -0.26 -0.98
C GLN A 10 -14.77 -1.03 -1.26
N LEU A 11 -14.79 -1.78 -2.37
CA LEU A 11 -13.62 -2.40 -2.97
C LEU A 11 -13.18 -1.59 -4.18
N LEU A 12 -11.95 -1.10 -4.17
CA LEU A 12 -11.32 -0.43 -5.31
C LEU A 12 -10.33 -1.37 -6.00
N ALA A 13 -10.49 -1.58 -7.31
CA ALA A 13 -9.57 -2.38 -8.11
C ALA A 13 -8.79 -1.48 -9.09
N ILE A 14 -7.45 -1.62 -9.10
CA ILE A 14 -6.57 -0.94 -10.06
C ILE A 14 -6.16 -1.95 -11.13
N MET A 15 -6.63 -1.77 -12.36
CA MET A 15 -6.40 -2.71 -13.47
C MET A 15 -5.66 -2.02 -14.63
N GLY A 16 -4.93 -2.80 -15.43
CA GLY A 16 -4.17 -2.30 -16.56
C GLY A 16 -3.05 -3.24 -16.99
N PRO A 17 -2.39 -3.00 -18.14
CA PRO A 17 -1.34 -3.86 -18.68
C PRO A 17 -0.11 -3.93 -17.76
N SER A 18 0.71 -4.98 -17.91
CA SER A 18 2.01 -5.07 -17.21
C SER A 18 2.86 -3.83 -17.55
N GLY A 19 3.54 -3.26 -16.55
CA GLY A 19 4.28 -2.00 -16.70
C GLY A 19 3.41 -0.72 -16.68
N GLY A 20 2.08 -0.81 -16.63
CA GLY A 20 1.18 0.36 -16.60
C GLY A 20 1.18 1.19 -15.30
N GLY A 21 2.18 1.04 -14.43
CA GLY A 21 2.35 1.88 -13.24
C GLY A 21 1.47 1.55 -12.04
N LYS A 22 0.73 0.42 -12.03
CA LYS A 22 -0.16 0.03 -10.91
C LYS A 22 0.58 -0.13 -9.59
N THR A 23 1.64 -0.93 -9.58
CA THR A 23 2.50 -1.12 -8.40
C THR A 23 3.17 0.19 -8.00
N THR A 24 3.54 1.01 -8.98
CA THR A 24 4.12 2.33 -8.74
C THR A 24 3.12 3.27 -8.04
N LEU A 25 1.85 3.27 -8.47
CA LEU A 25 0.78 4.05 -7.85
C LEU A 25 0.53 3.60 -6.41
N LEU A 26 0.48 2.28 -6.16
CA LEU A 26 0.33 1.75 -4.80
C LEU A 26 1.52 2.09 -3.89
N ASN A 27 2.74 2.04 -4.42
CA ASN A 27 3.94 2.47 -3.69
C ASN A 27 3.91 3.97 -3.38
N ALA A 28 3.49 4.81 -4.33
CA ALA A 28 3.36 6.25 -4.14
C ALA A 28 2.32 6.60 -3.06
N LEU A 29 1.15 5.95 -3.09
CA LEU A 29 0.10 6.15 -2.08
C LEU A 29 0.56 5.72 -0.68
N THR A 30 1.34 4.64 -0.58
CA THR A 30 1.85 4.12 0.70
C THR A 30 3.17 4.72 1.15
N GLY A 31 3.74 5.66 0.39
CA GLY A 31 5.02 6.29 0.70
C GLY A 31 6.21 5.32 0.70
N ARG A 32 6.13 4.23 -0.07
CA ARG A 32 7.18 3.20 -0.18
C ARG A 32 8.04 3.41 -1.42
N ASN A 33 9.30 2.98 -1.36
CA ASN A 33 10.25 3.06 -2.48
C ASN A 33 10.44 4.48 -3.06
N MET A 34 10.30 5.50 -2.21
CA MET A 34 10.36 6.92 -2.60
C MET A 34 11.74 7.38 -3.09
N SER A 35 12.82 6.61 -2.82
CA SER A 35 14.18 6.97 -3.24
C SER A 35 14.37 7.08 -4.76
N LYS A 36 13.47 6.47 -5.55
CA LYS A 36 13.49 6.52 -7.01
C LYS A 36 12.31 7.30 -7.61
N MET A 37 11.53 8.00 -6.78
CA MET A 37 10.25 8.59 -7.21
C MET A 37 9.97 9.93 -6.54
N SER A 38 9.66 10.95 -7.36
CA SER A 38 9.08 12.20 -6.88
C SER A 38 7.56 12.13 -7.05
N VAL A 39 6.82 12.29 -5.94
CA VAL A 39 5.36 12.26 -5.92
C VAL A 39 4.87 13.65 -5.51
N THR A 40 3.96 14.21 -6.29
CA THR A 40 3.30 15.49 -6.02
C THR A 40 1.78 15.32 -6.01
N GLY A 41 1.10 16.21 -5.30
CA GLY A 41 -0.35 16.17 -5.08
C GLY A 41 -0.72 15.78 -3.66
N ASP A 42 -2.03 15.71 -3.42
CA ASP A 42 -2.60 15.52 -2.09
C ASP A 42 -3.24 14.14 -1.95
N VAL A 43 -2.97 13.48 -0.81
CA VAL A 43 -3.67 12.27 -0.39
C VAL A 43 -4.41 12.62 0.89
N LEU A 44 -5.72 12.35 0.92
CA LEU A 44 -6.57 12.67 2.06
C LEU A 44 -7.23 11.40 2.61
N ILE A 45 -7.31 11.32 3.94
CA ILE A 45 -8.13 10.33 4.66
C ILE A 45 -9.11 11.10 5.52
N ASN A 46 -10.41 10.85 5.34
CA ASN A 46 -11.49 11.58 6.01
C ASN A 46 -11.35 13.11 5.90
N GLY A 47 -10.95 13.60 4.72
CA GLY A 47 -10.78 15.03 4.44
C GLY A 47 -9.52 15.67 5.06
N ARG A 48 -8.63 14.88 5.69
CA ARG A 48 -7.38 15.38 6.26
C ARG A 48 -6.19 14.93 5.41
N PRO A 49 -5.24 15.83 5.09
CA PRO A 49 -4.04 15.44 4.36
C PRO A 49 -3.22 14.47 5.19
N VAL A 50 -2.70 13.43 4.54
CA VAL A 50 -1.85 12.40 5.15
C VAL A 50 -0.56 12.27 4.39
N ASN A 51 0.52 11.96 5.11
CA ASN A 51 1.81 11.61 4.53
C ASN A 51 2.02 10.09 4.59
N GLY A 52 3.07 9.59 3.94
CA GLY A 52 3.38 8.16 3.90
C GLY A 52 3.53 7.52 5.28
N ARG A 53 4.02 8.26 6.29
CA ARG A 53 4.18 7.75 7.67
C ARG A 53 2.83 7.56 8.35
N THR A 54 1.94 8.55 8.25
CA THR A 54 0.58 8.47 8.79
C THR A 54 -0.19 7.35 8.11
N LEU A 55 -0.08 7.22 6.78
CA LEU A 55 -0.77 6.19 6.03
C LEU A 55 -0.29 4.78 6.44
N ALA A 56 1.02 4.60 6.64
CA ALA A 56 1.58 3.34 7.13
C ALA A 56 1.13 2.97 8.55
N SER A 57 0.78 3.94 9.41
CA SER A 57 0.31 3.68 10.77
C SER A 57 -1.17 3.25 10.87
N ILE A 58 -1.96 3.50 9.83
CA ILE A 58 -3.43 3.28 9.84
C ILE A 58 -3.90 2.34 8.72
N SER A 59 -2.98 1.81 7.93
CA SER A 59 -3.27 0.89 6.84
C SER A 59 -2.25 -0.24 6.79
N SER A 60 -2.66 -1.35 6.21
CA SER A 60 -1.80 -2.50 5.93
C SER A 60 -1.50 -2.57 4.44
N TYR A 61 -0.26 -2.94 4.10
CA TYR A 61 0.14 -3.16 2.71
C TYR A 61 0.72 -4.56 2.57
N ILE A 62 0.15 -5.33 1.65
CA ILE A 62 0.61 -6.67 1.30
C ILE A 62 1.53 -6.55 0.08
N GLN A 63 2.73 -7.13 0.18
CA GLN A 63 3.71 -7.09 -0.91
C GLN A 63 3.33 -8.06 -2.02
N GLN A 64 3.83 -7.80 -3.23
CA GLN A 64 3.62 -8.69 -4.38
C GLN A 64 4.34 -10.04 -4.21
N ASN A 65 5.48 -10.03 -3.52
CA ASN A 65 6.20 -11.24 -3.17
C ASN A 65 5.93 -11.57 -1.71
N ASP A 66 5.61 -12.83 -1.45
CA ASP A 66 5.43 -13.32 -0.10
C ASP A 66 6.77 -13.43 0.63
N LEU A 67 6.75 -13.14 1.93
CA LEU A 67 7.90 -13.25 2.82
C LEU A 67 7.77 -14.49 3.73
N PHE A 68 7.19 -15.57 3.24
CA PHE A 68 7.01 -16.79 4.04
C PHE A 68 8.33 -17.51 4.24
N HIS A 69 8.65 -17.81 5.49
CA HIS A 69 9.79 -18.65 5.81
C HIS A 69 9.36 -20.13 5.71
N PRO A 70 10.03 -20.95 4.89
CA PRO A 70 9.55 -22.30 4.55
C PRO A 70 9.51 -23.27 5.74
N LEU A 71 10.23 -22.96 6.82
CA LEU A 71 10.28 -23.78 8.03
C LEU A 71 9.24 -23.41 9.10
N LEU A 72 8.42 -22.38 8.87
CA LEU A 72 7.43 -21.95 9.84
C LEU A 72 6.04 -22.48 9.47
N THR A 73 5.31 -22.97 10.48
CA THR A 73 3.88 -23.22 10.37
C THR A 73 3.11 -21.90 10.23
N VAL A 74 1.86 -21.98 9.75
CA VAL A 74 0.97 -20.81 9.62
C VAL A 74 0.83 -20.08 10.97
N ARG A 75 0.67 -20.82 12.07
CA ARG A 75 0.54 -20.23 13.41
C ARG A 75 1.79 -19.47 13.82
N GLU A 76 2.97 -20.03 13.58
CA GLU A 76 4.24 -19.36 13.89
C GLU A 76 4.41 -18.10 13.04
N HIS A 77 4.08 -18.17 11.75
CA HIS A 77 4.17 -17.02 10.87
C HIS A 77 3.28 -15.85 11.32
N LEU A 78 2.03 -16.15 11.71
CA LEU A 78 1.12 -15.14 12.27
C LEU A 78 1.63 -14.57 13.60
N MET A 79 2.20 -15.41 14.47
CA MET A 79 2.79 -14.95 15.72
C MET A 79 3.98 -14.00 15.48
N PHE A 80 4.83 -14.26 14.48
CA PHE A 80 5.99 -13.40 14.20
C PHE A 80 5.66 -12.13 13.40
N GLN A 81 4.56 -12.09 12.64
CA GLN A 81 4.15 -10.91 11.86
C GLN A 81 3.28 -9.91 12.63
N VAL A 82 2.65 -10.34 13.74
CA VAL A 82 1.81 -9.48 14.58
C VAL A 82 2.63 -8.63 15.57
N PHE A 83 3.92 -8.96 15.78
CA PHE A 83 4.89 -8.17 16.55
C PHE A 83 5.91 -7.49 15.63
#